data_AF-A0A662PGG1-F1
#
_entry.id   AF-A0A662PGG1-F1
#
_cell.length_a   1.000
_cell.length_b   1.000
_cell.length_c   1.000
_cell.angle_alpha   90.00
_cell.angle_beta   90.00
_cell.angle_gamma   90.00
#
_symmetry.space_group_name_H-M   'P 1'
#
loop_
_entity.id
_entity.type
_entity.pdbx_description
1 polymer ?
#
loop_
_entity_poly.entity_id
_entity_poly.type
_entity_poly.pdbx_seq_one_letter_code
_entity_poly.pdbx_strand_id
1 'polypeptide(L)' 'PKGCRFHTRCSEATEVCSKEEPKLREINKEHYVACHLFS' A
#
# COMPACT_ATOMS: atom_id res chain seq x y z
N PRO A 1 -10.27 -2.26 7.48
CA PRO A 1 -10.68 -2.58 6.09
C PRO A 1 -9.92 -3.82 5.60
N LYS A 2 -10.50 -4.59 4.67
CA LYS A 2 -9.75 -5.69 4.01
C LYS A 2 -8.71 -5.08 3.05
N GLY A 3 -7.57 -5.74 2.89
CA GLY A 3 -6.45 -5.21 2.12
C GLY A 3 -5.73 -4.03 2.77
N CYS A 4 -5.27 -3.06 1.98
CA CYS A 4 -4.56 -1.87 2.42
C CYS A 4 -5.38 -1.03 3.41
N ARG A 5 -4.91 -0.90 4.65
CA ARG A 5 -5.59 -0.13 5.71
C ARG A 5 -5.90 1.33 5.35
N PHE A 6 -5.18 1.90 4.39
CA PHE A 6 -5.36 3.28 3.91
C PHE A 6 -6.30 3.42 2.71
N HIS A 7 -6.79 2.33 2.12
CA HIS A 7 -7.53 2.37 0.85
C HIS A 7 -8.82 3.23 0.90
N THR A 8 -9.45 3.39 2.07
CA THR A 8 -10.65 4.23 2.22
C THR A 8 -10.35 5.72 2.33
N ARG A 9 -9.08 6.11 2.49
CA ARG A 9 -8.62 7.50 2.70
C ARG A 9 -7.53 7.95 1.72
N CYS A 10 -7.05 7.06 0.85
CA CYS A 10 -5.99 7.34 -0.10
C CYS A 10 -6.60 7.85 -1.42
N SER A 11 -6.14 8.99 -1.93
CA SER A 11 -6.60 9.55 -3.22
C SER A 11 -6.22 8.67 -4.42
N GLU A 12 -5.08 7.99 -4.31
CA GLU A 12 -4.53 7.11 -5.34
C GLU A 12 -4.93 5.63 -5.14
N ALA A 13 -5.97 5.36 -4.35
CA ALA A 13 -6.41 4.00 -4.09
C ALA A 13 -6.93 3.32 -5.37
N THR A 14 -6.34 2.19 -5.74
CA THR A 14 -6.80 1.32 -6.82
C THR A 14 -7.61 0.14 -6.27
N GLU A 15 -8.23 -0.65 -7.14
CA GLU A 15 -9.04 -1.80 -6.70
C GLU A 15 -8.27 -2.80 -5.84
N VAL A 16 -6.99 -3.07 -6.18
CA VAL A 16 -6.16 -4.03 -5.43
C VAL A 16 -5.95 -3.60 -3.98
N CYS A 17 -5.98 -2.29 -3.68
CA CYS A 17 -5.85 -1.76 -2.33
C CYS A 17 -6.99 -2.23 -1.40
N SER A 18 -8.17 -2.55 -1.92
CA SER A 18 -9.29 -3.06 -1.11
C SER A 18 -9.32 -4.58 -0.95
N LYS A 19 -8.53 -5.29 -1.77
CA LYS A 19 -8.53 -6.75 -1.87
C LYS A 19 -7.30 -7.36 -1.17
N GLU A 20 -6.14 -6.73 -1.27
CA GLU A 20 -4.86 -7.28 -0.80
C GLU A 20 -4.08 -6.29 0.09
N GLU A 21 -3.37 -6.83 1.09
CA GLU A 21 -2.45 -6.04 1.91
C GLU A 21 -1.14 -5.80 1.14
N PRO A 22 -0.67 -4.55 1.05
CA PRO A 22 0.59 -4.25 0.38
C PRO A 22 1.76 -4.83 1.17
N LYS A 23 2.72 -5.41 0.45
CA LYS A 23 3.96 -5.92 1.04
C LYS A 23 4.84 -4.74 1.47
N LEU A 24 5.48 -4.88 2.63
CA LEU A 24 6.50 -3.94 3.07
C LEU A 24 7.75 -4.14 2.21
N ARG A 25 8.19 -3.08 1.52
CA ARG A 25 9.41 -3.09 0.71
C ARG A 25 10.29 -1.91 1.08
N GLU A 26 11.60 -2.12 0.98
CA GLU A 26 12.57 -1.05 1.13
C GLU A 26 12.70 -0.30 -0.20
N ILE A 27 12.38 0.98 -0.22
CA ILE A 27 12.45 1.81 -1.44
C ILE A 27 13.67 2.73 -1.44
N ASN A 28 14.27 2.94 -0.28
CA ASN A 28 15.52 3.68 -0.06
C ASN A 28 16.17 3.14 1.21
N LYS A 29 17.47 3.40 1.40
CA LYS A 29 18.23 2.94 2.56
C LYS A 29 17.49 3.31 3.86
N GLU A 30 17.08 2.30 4.62
CA GLU A 30 16.29 2.44 5.87
C GLU A 30 14.88 3.04 5.71
N HIS A 31 14.36 3.15 4.48
CA HIS A 31 13.02 3.65 4.17
C HIS A 31 12.16 2.52 3.61
N TYR A 32 11.17 2.11 4.41
CA TYR A 32 10.22 1.07 4.05
C TYR A 32 8.85 1.63 3.75
N VAL A 33 8.23 1.15 2.67
CA VAL A 33 6.87 1.52 2.28
C VAL A 33 6.05 0.26 2.06
N ALA A 34 4.79 0.31 2.50
CA ALA A 34 3.78 -0.69 2.23
C ALA A 34 2.67 -0.05 1.39
N CYS A 35 2.95 0.17 0.11
CA CYS A 35 2.02 0.76 -0.86
C CYS A 35 2.06 -0.02 -2.17
N HIS A 36 0.90 -0.33 -2.74
CA HIS A 36 0.80 -1.05 -4.03
C HIS A 36 1.33 -0.25 -5.23
N LEU A 37 1.50 1.07 -5.09
CA LEU A 37 2.08 1.92 -6.15
C LEU A 37 3.61 1.95 -6.14
N PHE A 38 4.21 1.73 -4.96
CA PHE A 38 5.65 1.74 -4.75
C PHE A 38 6.21 0.35 -4.41
N SER A 39 5.37 -0.68 -4.57
CA SER A 39 5.74 -2.06 -4.36
C SER A 39 6.45 -2.59 -5.58
#